data_AF-A0A8I0SD93-F1
#
_entry.id   AF-A0A8I0SD93-F1
#
_cell.length_a   1.000
_cell.length_b   1.000
_cell.length_c   1.000
_cell.angle_alpha   90.00
_cell.angle_beta   90.00
_cell.angle_gamma   90.00
#
_symmetry.space_group_name_H-M   'P 1'
#
loop_
_entity.id
_entity.type
_entity.pdbx_description
1 polymer ?
#
loop_
_entity_poly.entity_id
_entity_poly.type
_entity_poly.pdbx_seq_one_letter_code
_entity_poly.pdbx_strand_id
1 'polypeptide(L)' 'MTTDVDYDQIVRDSTEQLQKKYPDRPEAELRAVVEEELATLRDATVQDYLSVLTVRAARKRIKAERRAD' A
#
# COMPACT_ATOMS: atom_id res chain seq x y z
N MET A 1 -19.55 -11.48 -11.37
CA MET A 1 -18.26 -11.87 -11.99
C MET A 1 -17.21 -11.61 -10.93
N THR A 2 -16.55 -12.64 -10.42
CA THR A 2 -15.48 -12.49 -9.44
C THR A 2 -14.24 -12.14 -10.22
N THR A 3 -13.85 -10.87 -10.25
CA THR A 3 -12.55 -10.47 -10.79
C THR A 3 -11.50 -11.19 -9.95
N ASP A 4 -10.73 -12.08 -10.58
CA ASP A 4 -9.63 -12.74 -9.91
C ASP A 4 -8.57 -11.68 -9.63
N VAL A 5 -8.47 -11.27 -8.36
CA VAL A 5 -7.57 -10.19 -7.95
C VAL A 5 -6.14 -10.71 -7.99
N ASP A 6 -5.33 -10.20 -8.91
CA ASP A 6 -3.91 -10.49 -8.96
C ASP A 6 -3.16 -9.67 -7.90
N TYR A 7 -3.02 -10.25 -6.71
CA TYR A 7 -2.33 -9.63 -5.58
C TYR A 7 -0.84 -9.40 -5.87
N ASP A 8 -0.20 -10.27 -6.65
CA ASP A 8 1.22 -10.12 -7.00
C ASP A 8 1.42 -8.89 -7.91
N GLN A 9 0.49 -8.67 -8.84
CA GLN A 9 0.48 -7.47 -9.67
C GLN A 9 0.28 -6.20 -8.81
N ILE A 10 -0.63 -6.23 -7.84
CA ILE A 10 -0.86 -5.10 -6.92
C ILE A 10 0.40 -4.79 -6.11
N VAL A 11 1.09 -5.82 -5.59
CA VAL A 11 2.35 -5.64 -4.84
C VAL A 11 3.41 -4.99 -5.71
N ARG A 12 3.61 -5.49 -6.94
CA ARG A 12 4.57 -4.92 -7.90
C ARG A 12 4.28 -3.45 -8.20
N ASP A 13 3.07 -3.16 -8.67
CA ASP A 13 2.68 -1.81 -9.10
C ASP A 13 2.73 -0.79 -7.96
N SER A 14 2.38 -1.22 -6.75
CA SER A 14 2.42 -0.37 -5.57
C SER A 14 3.85 -0.11 -5.10
N THR A 15 4.72 -1.13 -5.14
CA THR A 15 6.13 -1.01 -4.78
C THR A 15 6.88 -0.08 -5.74
N GLU A 16 6.63 -0.19 -7.05
CA GLU A 16 7.22 0.71 -8.06
C GLU A 16 6.78 2.18 -7.87
N GLN A 17 5.51 2.39 -7.53
CA GLN A 17 5.00 3.74 -7.22
C GLN A 17 5.65 4.31 -5.95
N LEU A 18 5.86 3.48 -4.93
CA LEU A 18 6.55 3.89 -3.72
C LEU A 18 8.03 4.18 -3.96
N GLN A 19 8.74 3.40 -4.77
CA GLN A 19 10.14 3.69 -5.13
C GLN A 19 10.29 5.06 -5.78
N LYS A 20 9.40 5.43 -6.71
CA LYS A 20 9.42 6.76 -7.35
C LYS A 20 9.25 7.90 -6.33
N LYS A 21 8.55 7.64 -5.24
CA LYS A 21 8.21 8.64 -4.21
C LYS A 21 9.16 8.64 -3.02
N TYR A 22 9.79 7.50 -2.74
CA TYR A 22 10.71 7.25 -1.65
C TYR A 22 11.98 6.56 -2.18
N PRO A 23 12.75 7.23 -3.06
CA PRO A 23 13.92 6.62 -3.71
C PRO A 23 15.03 6.25 -2.71
N ASP A 24 15.04 6.88 -1.53
CA ASP A 24 16.02 6.64 -0.47
C ASP A 24 15.72 5.38 0.37
N ARG A 25 14.56 4.75 0.16
CA ARG A 25 14.17 3.53 0.90
C ARG A 25 14.45 2.27 0.08
N PRO A 26 15.00 1.21 0.68
CA PRO A 26 15.20 -0.07 0.01
C PRO A 26 13.89 -0.66 -0.50
N GLU A 27 13.93 -1.26 -1.69
CA GLU A 27 12.77 -1.92 -2.30
C GLU A 27 12.12 -2.95 -1.37
N ALA A 28 12.94 -3.75 -0.69
CA ALA A 28 12.48 -4.78 0.24
C ALA A 28 11.64 -4.20 1.39
N GLU A 29 12.00 -3.01 1.89
CA GLU A 29 11.26 -2.33 2.95
C GLU A 29 9.91 -1.82 2.42
N LEU A 30 9.91 -1.21 1.23
CA LEU A 30 8.69 -0.72 0.58
C LEU A 30 7.74 -1.87 0.25
N ARG A 31 8.27 -2.99 -0.23
CA ARG A 31 7.52 -4.20 -0.56
C ARG A 31 6.86 -4.81 0.68
N ALA A 32 7.60 -4.93 1.79
CA ALA A 32 7.07 -5.46 3.04
C ALA A 32 5.88 -4.64 3.55
N VAL A 33 5.98 -3.30 3.51
CA VAL A 33 4.88 -2.41 3.90
C VAL A 33 3.67 -2.58 2.99
N VAL A 34 3.87 -2.75 1.68
CA VAL A 34 2.78 -2.99 0.72
C VAL A 34 2.09 -4.32 1.01
N GLU A 35 2.85 -5.39 1.26
CA GLU A 35 2.31 -6.72 1.56
C GLU A 35 1.52 -6.73 2.88
N GLU A 36 2.02 -6.06 3.93
CA GLU A 36 1.31 -5.91 5.21
C GLU A 36 -0.01 -5.17 5.05
N GLU A 37 -0.01 -4.01 4.39
CA GLU A 37 -1.23 -3.22 4.20
C GLU A 37 -2.22 -3.96 3.29
N LEU A 38 -1.76 -4.65 2.24
CA LEU A 38 -2.59 -5.47 1.37
C LEU A 38 -3.29 -6.59 2.16
N ALA A 39 -2.59 -7.22 3.10
CA ALA A 39 -3.16 -8.24 3.98
C ALA A 39 -4.26 -7.66 4.87
N THR A 40 -4.05 -6.48 5.48
CA THR A 40 -5.07 -5.85 6.34
C THR A 40 -6.36 -5.54 5.58
N LEU A 41 -6.25 -5.24 4.30
CA LEU A 41 -7.39 -4.83 3.50
C LEU A 41 -8.03 -6.01 2.75
N ARG A 42 -7.31 -7.11 2.52
CA ARG A 42 -7.89 -8.38 2.05
C ARG A 42 -8.96 -8.91 3.01
N ASP A 43 -8.76 -8.69 4.32
CA ASP A 43 -9.70 -9.08 5.37
C ASP A 43 -10.87 -8.08 5.52
N ALA A 44 -10.72 -6.86 4.99
CA ALA A 44 -11.80 -5.89 4.90
C ALA A 44 -12.60 -6.15 3.62
N THR A 45 -13.88 -6.48 3.74
CA THR A 45 -14.80 -6.88 2.66
C THR A 45 -15.06 -5.79 1.60
N VAL A 46 -14.04 -5.31 0.89
CA VAL A 46 -14.18 -4.37 -0.23
C VAL A 46 -13.03 -4.55 -1.25
N GLN A 47 -13.11 -5.61 -2.06
CA GLN A 47 -12.08 -5.96 -3.06
C GLN A 47 -11.82 -4.84 -4.10
N ASP A 48 -12.77 -3.94 -4.35
CA ASP A 48 -12.60 -2.87 -5.35
C ASP A 48 -12.05 -1.54 -4.78
N TYR A 49 -11.93 -1.39 -3.46
CA TYR A 49 -11.50 -0.12 -2.83
C TYR A 49 -10.18 -0.22 -2.07
N LEU A 50 -9.53 -1.40 -2.09
CA LEU A 50 -8.28 -1.67 -1.39
C LEU A 50 -7.23 -0.57 -1.64
N SER A 51 -6.90 -0.31 -2.90
CA SER A 51 -5.85 0.65 -3.26
C SER A 51 -6.14 2.08 -2.77
N VAL A 52 -7.40 2.51 -2.83
CA VAL A 52 -7.83 3.84 -2.37
C VAL A 52 -7.75 3.96 -0.86
N LEU A 53 -8.16 2.89 -0.14
CA LEU A 53 -8.11 2.85 1.31
C LEU A 53 -6.67 2.78 1.83
N THR A 54 -5.78 2.00 1.19
CA THR A 54 -4.34 1.97 1.50
C THR A 54 -3.72 3.36 1.36
N VAL A 55 -3.93 4.01 0.21
CA VAL A 55 -3.36 5.33 -0.07
C VAL A 55 -3.85 6.37 0.94
N ARG A 56 -5.12 6.28 1.37
CA ARG A 56 -5.69 7.18 2.37
C ARG A 56 -5.11 6.95 3.76
N ALA A 57 -4.93 5.68 4.16
CA ALA A 57 -4.34 5.31 5.44
C ALA A 57 -2.87 5.76 5.52
N ALA A 58 -2.07 5.47 4.50
CA ALA A 58 -0.66 5.87 4.41
C ALA A 58 -0.49 7.40 4.49
N ARG A 59 -1.32 8.16 3.77
CA ARG A 59 -1.31 9.65 3.84
C ARG A 59 -1.62 10.17 5.25
N LYS A 60 -2.54 9.53 5.97
CA LYS A 60 -2.93 9.95 7.32
C LYS A 60 -1.78 9.74 8.30
N ARG A 61 -1.07 8.61 8.22
CA ARG A 61 0.04 8.26 9.11
C ARG A 61 1.23 9.20 8.94
N ILE A 62 1.67 9.42 7.70
CA ILE A 62 2.76 10.36 7.38
C ILE A 62 2.44 11.78 7.88
N LYS A 63 1.17 12.23 7.74
CA LYS A 63 0.74 13.54 8.23
C LYS A 63 0.78 13.63 9.76
N ALA A 64 0.49 12.55 10.47
CA ALA A 64 0.56 12.50 11.93
C ALA A 64 2.00 12.53 12.43
N GLU A 65 2.90 11.78 11.79
CA GLU A 65 4.34 11.76 12.09
C GLU A 65 4.96 13.15 11.87
N ARG A 66 4.62 13.83 10.77
CA ARG A 66 5.10 15.20 10.46
C ARG A 66 4.58 16.30 11.41
N ARG A 67 3.65 15.98 12.32
CA ARG A 67 3.08 16.93 13.28
C ARG A 67 3.56 16.68 14.71
N ALA A 68 4.34 15.60 14.89
CA ALA A 68 4.95 15.20 16.15
C ALA A 68 6.43 15.61 16.24
N ASP A 69 7.05 15.98 15.12
CA ASP A 69 8.26 16.84 15.02
C ASP A 69 7.88 18.33 15.00
#